data_AF-A0AAV2W0E1-F1
#
_entry.id   AF-A0AAV2W0E1-F1
#
_cell.length_a   1.000
_cell.length_b   1.000
_cell.length_c   1.000
_cell.angle_alpha   90.00
_cell.angle_beta   90.00
_cell.angle_gamma   90.00
#
_symmetry.space_group_name_H-M   'P 1'
#
loop_
_entity.id
_entity.type
_entity.pdbx_description
1 polymer ?
#
loop_
_entity_poly.entity_id
_entity_poly.type
_entity_poly.pdbx_seq_one_letter_code
_entity_poly.pdbx_strand_id
1 'polypeptide(L)'
;MPSFTFANILLESNPRSENYPGLYCRADRALSLNPQDGFWMLTGAGTFDFTTYFNSLSVMKLLKYTTAKAFRLHIELRGSACTIMQTTTDQFSKESVPVEETAVHLDAGDDWQSVDVDFRITDTTVLAGFVIETEGAVELRNGYYELELSDDPHDVELVLATTTFKKEGFVTGNIELVRRNIVESGEDIADHFNMYVMDNGRTLDKEILDSDRITIVPEGNVGGAGGFTRGMIMALEQNPPATHVILMDDDVAISPESIKRTYNLLRILKPEHGYSMISGAMLNYRIGEDQCEDTGYMGPRGDFLPCKPMLRMTLLDDLIYNEMFEPSEDMRTALYAGWWYCCIPTDMIRKNGLPLPVFVRSDDTEYGWRCKPEFITMNSLCIWHMPFQEKYDAAVERYQTTRNPLISQFTTGFAPESDFIYAMHNKLRLELKKFGYTNAELVLDGFEDFLKGPRFIEQKGMAERTFLAANRNKEKLMTFEELQKVAERDPVLKGFDIRKIDRQLIDEDSPRTYTERLVDYVTDNGQRYIRTSGDGYAVIPLMGWVYPAGAIRGKQKLVVLDWYARKGAIRTKDAERYRAIRKRYLRDMRYYRAHAARLREEYAAARDKLTSIEFWKDYLDMN
;
A
#
# COMPACT_ATOMS: atom_id res chain seq x y z
N MET A 1 -36.97 -5.72 11.57
CA MET A 1 -35.84 -4.76 11.43
C MET A 1 -35.51 -4.71 9.94
N PRO A 2 -35.08 -3.57 9.40
CA PRO A 2 -34.74 -3.48 7.98
C PRO A 2 -33.55 -4.40 7.67
N SER A 3 -33.67 -5.19 6.60
CA SER A 3 -32.57 -5.99 6.06
C SER A 3 -31.62 -5.07 5.28
N PHE A 4 -30.31 -5.20 5.49
CA PHE A 4 -29.28 -4.34 4.88
C PHE A 4 -28.28 -5.17 4.08
N THR A 5 -28.25 -5.00 2.75
CA THR A 5 -27.26 -5.66 1.89
C THR A 5 -25.88 -5.09 2.14
N PHE A 6 -24.95 -5.91 2.63
CA PHE A 6 -23.61 -5.47 3.04
C PHE A 6 -22.53 -5.78 2.01
N ALA A 7 -22.51 -6.99 1.46
CA ALA A 7 -21.44 -7.46 0.59
C ALA A 7 -21.95 -8.43 -0.48
N ASN A 8 -21.51 -8.26 -1.72
CA ASN A 8 -21.81 -9.17 -2.82
C ASN A 8 -20.88 -10.38 -2.78
N ILE A 9 -21.37 -11.55 -3.21
CA ILE A 9 -20.54 -12.72 -3.49
C ILE A 9 -19.83 -12.50 -4.81
N LEU A 10 -18.50 -12.56 -4.78
CA LEU A 10 -17.64 -12.30 -5.93
C LEU A 10 -17.17 -13.58 -6.61
N LEU A 11 -17.36 -13.61 -7.92
CA LEU A 11 -16.62 -14.47 -8.83
C LEU A 11 -16.24 -13.63 -10.04
N GLU A 12 -14.96 -13.67 -10.42
CA GLU A 12 -14.40 -12.81 -11.47
C GLU A 12 -13.69 -13.63 -12.55
N SER A 13 -13.70 -13.14 -13.78
CA SER A 13 -13.06 -13.78 -14.95
C SER A 13 -11.98 -12.88 -15.57
N ASN A 14 -11.09 -12.34 -14.73
CA ASN A 14 -9.94 -11.54 -15.16
C ASN A 14 -8.63 -12.31 -14.95
N PRO A 15 -7.51 -11.93 -15.58
CA PRO A 15 -6.27 -12.68 -15.47
C PRO A 15 -5.80 -12.93 -14.03
N ARG A 16 -6.15 -12.06 -13.07
CA ARG A 16 -5.75 -12.24 -11.68
C ARG A 16 -6.62 -13.29 -11.00
N SER A 17 -7.93 -13.21 -11.15
CA SER A 17 -8.84 -14.18 -10.55
C SER A 17 -8.62 -15.60 -11.11
N GLU A 18 -8.32 -15.72 -12.39
CA GLU A 18 -7.97 -17.01 -13.03
C GLU A 18 -6.65 -17.61 -12.53
N ASN A 19 -5.67 -16.77 -12.15
CA ASN A 19 -4.40 -17.24 -11.57
C ASN A 19 -4.53 -17.58 -10.08
N TYR A 20 -5.49 -16.98 -9.38
CA TYR A 20 -5.69 -17.14 -7.93
C TYR A 20 -7.17 -17.38 -7.58
N PRO A 21 -7.82 -18.44 -8.12
CA PRO A 21 -9.24 -18.68 -7.91
C PRO A 21 -9.61 -18.93 -6.44
N GLY A 22 -8.63 -19.39 -5.64
CA GLY A 22 -8.78 -19.61 -4.20
C GLY A 22 -9.06 -18.34 -3.38
N LEU A 23 -8.89 -17.14 -3.96
CA LEU A 23 -9.34 -15.90 -3.32
C LEU A 23 -10.87 -15.75 -3.30
N TYR A 24 -11.56 -16.50 -4.17
CA TYR A 24 -13.01 -16.41 -4.38
C TYR A 24 -13.70 -17.73 -4.00
N CYS A 25 -13.19 -18.88 -4.46
CA CYS A 25 -13.76 -20.19 -4.14
C CYS A 25 -12.66 -21.25 -4.04
N ARG A 26 -12.71 -22.09 -3.00
CA ARG A 26 -11.94 -23.34 -2.91
C ARG A 26 -12.86 -24.48 -3.35
N ALA A 27 -12.48 -25.21 -4.38
CA ALA A 27 -13.35 -26.24 -4.93
C ALA A 27 -12.57 -27.48 -5.37
N ASP A 28 -13.21 -28.64 -5.30
CA ASP A 28 -12.68 -29.90 -5.85
C ASP A 28 -13.09 -30.11 -7.33
N ARG A 29 -13.88 -29.18 -7.88
CA ARG A 29 -14.31 -29.10 -9.28
C ARG A 29 -14.09 -27.70 -9.83
N ALA A 30 -14.07 -27.58 -11.16
CA ALA A 30 -13.89 -26.31 -11.82
C ALA A 30 -15.13 -25.42 -11.68
N LEU A 31 -14.89 -24.10 -11.58
CA LEU A 31 -15.89 -23.09 -11.85
C LEU A 31 -15.69 -22.58 -13.29
N SER A 32 -16.77 -22.28 -13.99
CA SER A 32 -16.70 -21.68 -15.33
C SER A 32 -17.88 -20.77 -15.58
N LEU A 33 -17.79 -19.89 -16.56
CA LEU A 33 -18.97 -19.20 -17.09
C LEU A 33 -19.72 -20.14 -18.05
N ASN A 34 -21.04 -20.23 -17.93
CA ASN A 34 -21.86 -20.91 -18.93
C ASN A 34 -21.71 -20.19 -20.27
N PRO A 35 -21.28 -20.87 -21.35
CA PRO A 35 -21.11 -20.24 -22.67
C PRO A 35 -22.39 -19.67 -23.29
N GLN A 36 -23.57 -20.10 -22.85
CA GLN A 36 -24.86 -19.71 -23.45
C GLN A 36 -25.37 -18.37 -22.92
N ASP A 37 -25.31 -18.16 -21.61
CA ASP A 37 -25.90 -16.99 -20.94
C ASP A 37 -24.94 -16.24 -20.00
N GLY A 38 -23.74 -16.76 -19.79
CA GLY A 38 -22.69 -16.09 -19.03
C GLY A 38 -22.85 -16.15 -17.51
N PHE A 39 -23.76 -16.97 -16.96
CA PHE A 39 -23.82 -17.18 -15.51
C PHE A 39 -22.67 -18.05 -15.02
N TRP A 40 -22.28 -17.87 -13.75
CA TRP A 40 -21.28 -18.74 -13.13
C TRP A 40 -21.86 -20.13 -12.91
N MET A 41 -21.08 -21.15 -13.26
CA MET A 41 -21.45 -22.54 -13.20
C MET A 41 -20.44 -23.33 -12.37
N LEU A 42 -20.95 -23.97 -11.33
CA LEU A 42 -20.32 -25.05 -10.59
C LEU A 42 -20.43 -26.30 -11.48
N THR A 43 -19.33 -26.75 -12.08
CA THR A 43 -19.39 -27.57 -13.32
C THR A 43 -19.84 -29.03 -13.15
N GLY A 44 -19.95 -29.54 -11.94
CA GLY A 44 -20.32 -30.93 -11.70
C GLY A 44 -20.38 -31.26 -10.21
N ALA A 45 -20.63 -32.54 -9.90
CA ALA A 45 -20.76 -33.02 -8.53
C ALA A 45 -19.46 -32.81 -7.73
N GLY A 46 -19.55 -32.05 -6.65
CA GLY A 46 -18.40 -31.65 -5.84
C GLY A 46 -18.75 -30.66 -4.73
N THR A 47 -17.72 -30.10 -4.12
CA THR A 47 -17.79 -29.15 -3.01
C THR A 47 -17.15 -27.84 -3.42
N PHE A 48 -17.88 -26.74 -3.20
CA PHE A 48 -17.47 -25.38 -3.54
C PHE A 48 -17.57 -24.52 -2.29
N ASP A 49 -16.43 -24.26 -1.65
CA ASP A 49 -16.31 -23.53 -0.40
C ASP A 49 -15.93 -22.06 -0.66
N PHE A 50 -16.82 -21.17 -0.25
CA PHE A 50 -16.72 -19.72 -0.37
C PHE A 50 -16.18 -19.06 0.90
N THR A 51 -15.67 -19.84 1.86
CA THR A 51 -14.89 -19.32 3.02
C THR A 51 -13.49 -18.89 2.56
N THR A 52 -13.45 -17.77 1.83
CA THR A 52 -12.27 -17.24 1.14
C THR A 52 -12.11 -15.75 1.42
N TYR A 53 -11.01 -15.15 0.95
CA TYR A 53 -10.70 -13.74 1.23
C TYR A 53 -11.81 -12.78 0.81
N PHE A 54 -12.42 -12.99 -0.36
CA PHE A 54 -13.49 -12.13 -0.85
C PHE A 54 -14.89 -12.57 -0.40
N ASN A 55 -15.14 -13.86 -0.21
CA ASN A 55 -16.50 -14.35 0.00
C ASN A 55 -16.83 -14.74 1.44
N SER A 56 -15.88 -14.66 2.37
CA SER A 56 -16.19 -14.75 3.80
C SER A 56 -16.49 -13.39 4.42
N LEU A 57 -17.36 -13.38 5.43
CA LEU A 57 -17.60 -12.24 6.31
C LEU A 57 -16.64 -12.27 7.50
N SER A 58 -15.98 -11.14 7.76
CA SER A 58 -15.22 -10.88 8.98
C SER A 58 -16.13 -10.61 10.18
N VAL A 59 -16.93 -11.62 10.57
CA VAL A 59 -18.01 -11.50 11.57
C VAL A 59 -17.54 -10.94 12.90
N MET A 60 -16.37 -11.37 13.40
CA MET A 60 -15.80 -10.85 14.65
C MET A 60 -15.62 -9.33 14.61
N LYS A 61 -15.12 -8.78 13.49
CA LYS A 61 -14.95 -7.33 13.33
C LYS A 61 -16.25 -6.61 13.06
N LEU A 62 -17.19 -7.21 12.33
CA LEU A 62 -18.52 -6.64 12.14
C LEU A 62 -19.24 -6.49 13.48
N LEU A 63 -19.24 -7.51 14.34
CA LEU A 63 -19.82 -7.44 15.68
C LEU A 63 -19.10 -6.42 16.59
N LYS A 64 -17.77 -6.28 16.43
CA LYS A 64 -16.96 -5.30 17.17
C LYS A 64 -17.32 -3.87 16.79
N TYR A 65 -17.25 -3.53 15.50
CA TYR A 65 -17.26 -2.15 15.01
C TYR A 65 -18.64 -1.63 14.58
N THR A 66 -19.61 -2.50 14.32
CA THR A 66 -20.87 -2.14 13.64
C THR A 66 -22.11 -2.47 14.46
N THR A 67 -23.26 -1.94 14.03
CA THR A 67 -24.58 -2.20 14.60
C THR A 67 -25.16 -3.57 14.18
N ALA A 68 -24.43 -4.38 13.39
CA ALA A 68 -24.89 -5.69 12.93
C ALA A 68 -25.08 -6.69 14.09
N LYS A 69 -26.13 -7.51 13.99
CA LYS A 69 -26.55 -8.51 15.00
C LYS A 69 -26.76 -9.90 14.44
N ALA A 70 -27.25 -10.00 13.21
CA ALA A 70 -27.45 -11.26 12.51
C ALA A 70 -27.02 -11.14 11.05
N PHE A 71 -26.70 -12.27 10.44
CA PHE A 71 -26.10 -12.37 9.12
C PHE A 71 -26.87 -13.42 8.33
N ARG A 72 -27.16 -13.13 7.07
CA ARG A 72 -27.87 -14.02 6.16
C ARG A 72 -27.17 -14.02 4.81
N LEU A 73 -27.02 -15.18 4.21
CA LEU A 73 -26.66 -15.31 2.80
C LEU A 73 -27.94 -15.38 1.98
N HIS A 74 -28.04 -14.57 0.93
CA HIS A 74 -28.97 -14.74 -0.17
C HIS A 74 -28.21 -15.23 -1.40
N ILE A 75 -28.74 -16.21 -2.12
CA ILE A 75 -28.20 -16.65 -3.42
C ILE A 75 -29.30 -17.25 -4.30
N GLU A 76 -29.22 -17.03 -5.61
CA GLU A 76 -30.10 -17.67 -6.58
C GLU A 76 -29.36 -18.76 -7.34
N LEU A 77 -29.96 -19.96 -7.40
CA LEU A 77 -29.35 -21.16 -7.96
C LEU A 77 -30.31 -21.89 -8.89
N ARG A 78 -29.79 -22.56 -9.92
CA ARG A 78 -30.54 -23.52 -10.75
C ARG A 78 -29.65 -24.65 -11.27
N GLY A 79 -30.26 -25.71 -11.76
CA GLY A 79 -29.56 -26.86 -12.34
C GLY A 79 -29.75 -28.12 -11.50
N SER A 80 -28.66 -28.81 -11.18
CA SER A 80 -28.69 -30.06 -10.42
C SER A 80 -29.06 -29.83 -8.95
N ALA A 81 -29.45 -30.91 -8.26
CA ALA A 81 -29.69 -30.84 -6.83
C ALA A 81 -28.41 -30.41 -6.08
N CYS A 82 -28.58 -29.61 -5.05
CA CYS A 82 -27.47 -29.13 -4.23
C CYS A 82 -27.89 -28.81 -2.81
N THR A 83 -26.90 -28.74 -1.92
CA THR A 83 -27.07 -28.36 -0.52
C THR A 83 -26.17 -27.18 -0.22
N ILE A 84 -26.74 -26.14 0.38
CA ILE A 84 -26.03 -24.92 0.79
C ILE A 84 -25.99 -24.89 2.31
N MET A 85 -24.81 -24.67 2.87
CA MET A 85 -24.59 -24.61 4.32
C MET A 85 -23.70 -23.42 4.66
N GLN A 86 -23.97 -22.77 5.80
CA GLN A 86 -22.98 -21.87 6.40
C GLN A 86 -21.72 -22.67 6.73
N THR A 87 -20.58 -22.02 6.58
CA THR A 87 -19.32 -22.45 7.19
C THR A 87 -18.86 -21.42 8.22
N THR A 88 -18.13 -21.88 9.23
CA THR A 88 -17.60 -21.03 10.30
C THR A 88 -16.14 -21.34 10.59
N THR A 89 -15.44 -20.38 11.17
CA THR A 89 -14.08 -20.54 11.70
C THR A 89 -13.97 -19.96 13.10
N ASP A 90 -13.08 -20.54 13.90
CA ASP A 90 -12.59 -19.96 15.15
C ASP A 90 -11.09 -19.61 15.05
N GLN A 91 -10.51 -19.14 16.15
CA GLN A 91 -9.11 -18.71 16.24
C GLN A 91 -8.06 -19.79 15.91
N PHE A 92 -8.42 -21.08 15.96
CA PHE A 92 -7.49 -22.20 15.73
C PHE A 92 -7.87 -23.05 14.52
N SER A 93 -8.90 -22.65 13.79
CA SER A 93 -9.37 -23.35 12.62
C SER A 93 -8.30 -23.35 11.53
N LYS A 94 -8.09 -24.51 10.92
CA LYS A 94 -7.23 -24.69 9.74
C LYS A 94 -8.02 -24.87 8.46
N GLU A 95 -9.25 -25.34 8.61
CA GLU A 95 -10.23 -25.51 7.56
C GLU A 95 -11.55 -24.92 8.05
N SER A 96 -12.40 -24.52 7.12
CA SER A 96 -13.74 -24.06 7.43
C SER A 96 -14.61 -25.25 7.85
N VAL A 97 -15.46 -25.05 8.86
CA VAL A 97 -16.33 -26.10 9.38
C VAL A 97 -17.77 -25.83 8.96
N PRO A 98 -18.45 -26.75 8.25
CA PRO A 98 -19.88 -26.62 7.96
C PRO A 98 -20.74 -26.59 9.23
N VAL A 99 -21.81 -25.80 9.19
CA VAL A 99 -22.83 -25.74 10.24
C VAL A 99 -24.07 -26.44 9.72
N GLU A 100 -24.16 -27.75 9.96
CA GLU A 100 -25.19 -28.67 9.43
C GLU A 100 -26.62 -28.17 9.71
N GLU A 101 -26.86 -27.50 10.84
CA GLU A 101 -28.17 -26.96 11.21
C GLU A 101 -28.67 -25.82 10.30
N THR A 102 -27.79 -25.31 9.43
CA THR A 102 -28.11 -24.26 8.43
C THR A 102 -28.33 -24.82 7.03
N ALA A 103 -28.25 -26.15 6.86
CA ALA A 103 -28.36 -26.79 5.56
C ALA A 103 -29.71 -26.51 4.90
N VAL A 104 -29.67 -26.00 3.67
CA VAL A 104 -30.82 -25.87 2.77
C VAL A 104 -30.58 -26.74 1.56
N HIS A 105 -31.47 -27.71 1.34
CA HIS A 105 -31.44 -28.59 0.17
C HIS A 105 -32.34 -28.04 -0.93
N LEU A 106 -31.81 -28.03 -2.15
CA LEU A 106 -32.54 -27.70 -3.36
C LEU A 106 -32.64 -28.92 -4.27
N ASP A 107 -33.86 -29.20 -4.71
CA ASP A 107 -34.12 -30.17 -5.76
C ASP A 107 -33.59 -29.65 -7.11
N ALA A 108 -33.28 -30.58 -8.02
CA ALA A 108 -32.89 -30.24 -9.38
C ALA A 108 -34.04 -29.52 -10.12
N GLY A 109 -33.72 -28.47 -10.88
CA GLY A 109 -34.69 -27.71 -11.65
C GLY A 109 -34.04 -26.66 -12.55
N ASP A 110 -34.72 -26.34 -13.65
CA ASP A 110 -34.25 -25.36 -14.65
C ASP A 110 -34.61 -23.90 -14.28
N ASP A 111 -35.56 -23.73 -13.36
CA ASP A 111 -35.97 -22.43 -12.84
C ASP A 111 -35.04 -21.95 -11.73
N TRP A 112 -34.86 -20.63 -11.62
CA TRP A 112 -34.09 -20.01 -10.55
C TRP A 112 -34.79 -20.17 -9.20
N GLN A 113 -34.06 -20.73 -8.24
CA GLN A 113 -34.49 -20.93 -6.86
C GLN A 113 -33.71 -19.98 -5.96
N SER A 114 -34.41 -19.09 -5.25
CA SER A 114 -33.82 -18.19 -4.25
C SER A 114 -33.66 -18.92 -2.92
N VAL A 115 -32.48 -18.81 -2.32
CA VAL A 115 -32.14 -19.42 -1.03
C VAL A 115 -31.65 -18.35 -0.07
N ASP A 116 -32.23 -18.36 1.12
CA ASP A 116 -31.78 -17.59 2.26
C ASP A 116 -31.24 -18.54 3.33
N VAL A 117 -29.98 -18.36 3.73
CA VAL A 117 -29.34 -19.12 4.80
C VAL A 117 -29.04 -18.18 5.98
N ASP A 118 -29.80 -18.33 7.07
CA ASP A 118 -29.56 -17.59 8.31
C ASP A 118 -28.34 -18.17 9.05
N PHE A 119 -27.30 -17.35 9.22
CA PHE A 119 -26.06 -17.79 9.85
C PHE A 119 -26.21 -17.89 11.38
N ARG A 120 -25.72 -19.00 11.92
CA ARG A 120 -25.52 -19.25 13.34
C ARG A 120 -24.13 -18.76 13.74
N ILE A 121 -24.11 -17.63 14.45
CA ILE A 121 -22.87 -17.01 14.93
C ILE A 121 -22.71 -17.26 16.41
N THR A 122 -21.48 -17.63 16.82
CA THR A 122 -21.06 -17.76 18.22
C THR A 122 -20.09 -16.64 18.59
N ASP A 123 -19.82 -16.47 19.89
CA ASP A 123 -18.81 -15.54 20.40
C ASP A 123 -17.37 -15.87 19.96
N THR A 124 -17.13 -17.12 19.54
CA THR A 124 -15.84 -17.58 19.01
C THR A 124 -15.72 -17.49 17.48
N THR A 125 -16.78 -17.12 16.77
CA THR A 125 -16.78 -17.07 15.30
C THR A 125 -15.92 -15.91 14.79
N VAL A 126 -14.85 -16.23 14.05
CA VAL A 126 -13.96 -15.24 13.43
C VAL A 126 -14.45 -14.86 12.04
N LEU A 127 -14.57 -15.86 11.16
CA LEU A 127 -15.11 -15.75 9.81
C LEU A 127 -16.38 -16.59 9.68
N ALA A 128 -17.33 -16.12 8.88
CA ALA A 128 -18.43 -16.95 8.39
C ALA A 128 -18.47 -16.90 6.86
N GLY A 129 -18.57 -18.06 6.24
CA GLY A 129 -18.73 -18.22 4.81
C GLY A 129 -19.88 -19.18 4.51
N PHE A 130 -19.83 -19.82 3.35
CA PHE A 130 -20.73 -20.90 3.02
C PHE A 130 -20.05 -21.91 2.09
N VAL A 131 -20.64 -23.09 2.02
CA VAL A 131 -20.26 -24.15 1.09
C VAL A 131 -21.48 -24.59 0.31
N ILE A 132 -21.27 -24.90 -0.97
CA ILE A 132 -22.27 -25.53 -1.84
C ILE A 132 -21.76 -26.93 -2.19
N GLU A 133 -22.53 -27.94 -1.84
CA GLU A 133 -22.33 -29.33 -2.27
C GLU A 133 -23.31 -29.64 -3.39
N THR A 134 -22.80 -30.04 -4.55
CA THR A 134 -23.61 -30.26 -5.75
C THR A 134 -23.63 -31.75 -6.14
N GLU A 135 -24.75 -32.21 -6.69
CA GLU A 135 -24.86 -33.55 -7.32
C GLU A 135 -24.56 -33.52 -8.83
N GLY A 136 -24.36 -32.33 -9.39
CA GLY A 136 -24.12 -32.10 -10.82
C GLY A 136 -23.81 -30.63 -11.09
N ALA A 137 -24.06 -30.18 -12.32
CA ALA A 137 -23.82 -28.79 -12.69
C ALA A 137 -24.90 -27.87 -12.08
N VAL A 138 -24.47 -26.78 -11.44
CA VAL A 138 -25.35 -25.77 -10.81
C VAL A 138 -24.88 -24.38 -11.23
N GLU A 139 -25.81 -23.54 -11.64
CA GLU A 139 -25.55 -22.14 -11.93
C GLU A 139 -25.98 -21.24 -10.80
N LEU A 140 -25.27 -20.11 -10.65
CA LEU A 140 -25.49 -19.16 -9.58
C LEU A 140 -25.53 -17.72 -10.09
N ARG A 141 -26.37 -16.91 -9.46
CA ARG A 141 -26.44 -15.44 -9.64
C ARG A 141 -26.93 -14.77 -8.36
N ASN A 142 -26.86 -13.44 -8.35
CA ASN A 142 -27.44 -12.59 -7.28
C ASN A 142 -27.08 -13.06 -5.86
N GLY A 143 -25.80 -13.41 -5.63
CA GLY A 143 -25.32 -13.78 -4.30
C GLY A 143 -24.92 -12.55 -3.50
N TYR A 144 -25.44 -12.39 -2.28
CA TYR A 144 -25.03 -11.32 -1.36
C TYR A 144 -25.32 -11.66 0.10
N TYR A 145 -24.66 -10.93 1.00
CA TYR A 145 -24.91 -10.96 2.43
C TYR A 145 -25.86 -9.85 2.85
N GLU A 146 -26.87 -10.22 3.62
CA GLU A 146 -27.76 -9.31 4.32
C GLU A 146 -27.48 -9.32 5.82
N LEU A 147 -27.58 -8.14 6.44
CA LEU A 147 -27.37 -7.95 7.87
C LEU A 147 -28.65 -7.45 8.54
N GLU A 148 -28.92 -7.97 9.74
CA GLU A 148 -29.87 -7.36 10.67
C GLU A 148 -29.10 -6.38 11.57
N LEU A 149 -29.60 -5.15 11.67
CA LEU A 149 -28.94 -4.06 12.40
C LEU A 149 -29.70 -3.68 13.69
N SER A 150 -29.00 -3.24 14.74
CA SER A 150 -29.64 -2.62 15.91
C SER A 150 -30.29 -1.28 15.61
N ASP A 151 -29.67 -0.53 14.71
CA ASP A 151 -29.96 0.87 14.42
C ASP A 151 -30.01 1.04 12.91
N ASP A 152 -30.77 2.03 12.44
CA ASP A 152 -30.86 2.33 11.02
C ASP A 152 -29.48 2.75 10.47
N PRO A 153 -29.12 2.37 9.23
CA PRO A 153 -27.90 2.83 8.60
C PRO A 153 -27.89 4.36 8.51
N HIS A 154 -26.75 4.99 8.80
CA HIS A 154 -26.61 6.43 8.66
C HIS A 154 -26.21 6.83 7.23
N ASP A 155 -26.42 8.10 6.92
CA ASP A 155 -26.09 8.69 5.62
C ASP A 155 -24.57 8.85 5.49
N VAL A 156 -24.02 8.46 4.33
CA VAL A 156 -22.60 8.57 4.01
C VAL A 156 -22.49 9.23 2.65
N GLU A 157 -21.60 10.22 2.52
CA GLU A 157 -21.20 10.81 1.24
C GLU A 157 -19.71 10.50 1.06
N LEU A 158 -19.40 9.64 0.10
CA LEU A 158 -18.07 9.06 -0.08
C LEU A 158 -17.35 9.67 -1.27
N VAL A 159 -16.15 10.17 -1.05
CA VAL A 159 -15.27 10.63 -2.14
C VAL A 159 -14.12 9.66 -2.33
N LEU A 160 -13.83 9.30 -3.57
CA LEU A 160 -12.57 8.67 -3.96
C LEU A 160 -11.63 9.71 -4.57
N ALA A 161 -10.50 9.97 -3.92
CA ALA A 161 -9.49 10.90 -4.39
C ALA A 161 -8.22 10.14 -4.84
N THR A 162 -7.89 10.25 -6.14
CA THR A 162 -6.71 9.62 -6.74
C THR A 162 -5.83 10.68 -7.39
N THR A 163 -4.51 10.56 -7.22
CA THR A 163 -3.53 11.46 -7.83
C THR A 163 -2.74 10.70 -8.89
N THR A 164 -2.61 11.25 -10.10
CA THR A 164 -1.89 10.59 -11.20
C THR A 164 -0.83 11.45 -11.86
N PHE A 165 0.27 10.82 -12.29
CA PHE A 165 1.31 11.46 -13.10
C PHE A 165 1.82 10.50 -14.19
N LYS A 166 1.28 10.63 -15.41
CA LYS A 166 1.69 9.84 -16.59
C LYS A 166 1.55 8.32 -16.40
N LYS A 167 0.39 7.90 -15.87
CA LYS A 167 0.01 6.50 -15.62
C LYS A 167 -1.34 6.16 -16.28
N GLU A 168 -1.56 6.68 -17.49
CA GLU A 168 -2.80 6.59 -18.23
C GLU A 168 -3.33 5.16 -18.33
N GLY A 169 -2.42 4.19 -18.53
CA GLY A 169 -2.78 2.77 -18.64
C GLY A 169 -3.40 2.14 -17.39
N PHE A 170 -3.15 2.68 -16.20
CA PHE A 170 -3.82 2.24 -14.96
C PHE A 170 -5.04 3.10 -14.67
N VAL A 171 -4.87 4.43 -14.63
CA VAL A 171 -5.92 5.34 -14.13
C VAL A 171 -7.17 5.33 -15.00
N THR A 172 -7.05 5.21 -16.33
CA THR A 172 -8.22 5.14 -17.22
C THR A 172 -9.03 3.86 -17.03
N GLY A 173 -8.34 2.73 -16.82
CA GLY A 173 -8.99 1.46 -16.48
C GLY A 173 -9.69 1.52 -15.12
N ASN A 174 -9.08 2.16 -14.12
CA ASN A 174 -9.68 2.34 -12.80
C ASN A 174 -10.92 3.26 -12.86
N ILE A 175 -10.86 4.36 -13.62
CA ILE A 175 -12.02 5.25 -13.86
C ILE A 175 -13.18 4.46 -14.47
N GLU A 176 -12.91 3.62 -15.48
CA GLU A 176 -13.93 2.80 -16.12
C GLU A 176 -14.53 1.74 -15.17
N LEU A 177 -13.69 1.11 -14.35
CA LEU A 177 -14.16 0.18 -13.32
C LEU A 177 -15.07 0.88 -12.30
N VAL A 178 -14.72 2.08 -11.85
CA VAL A 178 -15.55 2.88 -10.94
C VAL A 178 -16.85 3.30 -11.62
N ARG A 179 -16.77 3.79 -12.86
CA ARG A 179 -17.94 4.19 -13.64
C ARG A 179 -18.95 3.06 -13.74
N ARG A 180 -18.54 1.92 -14.30
CA ARG A 180 -19.42 0.78 -14.56
C ARG A 180 -19.95 0.12 -13.30
N ASN A 181 -19.10 -0.08 -12.30
CA ASN A 181 -19.45 -0.93 -11.15
C ASN A 181 -19.91 -0.14 -9.93
N ILE A 182 -19.80 1.19 -9.90
CA ILE A 182 -20.24 2.04 -8.77
C ILE A 182 -21.20 3.12 -9.26
N VAL A 183 -20.79 3.97 -10.21
CA VAL A 183 -21.61 5.11 -10.64
C VAL A 183 -22.85 4.65 -11.42
N GLU A 184 -22.70 3.61 -12.23
CA GLU A 184 -23.77 3.08 -13.10
C GLU A 184 -24.40 1.79 -12.53
N SER A 185 -24.08 1.40 -11.29
CA SER A 185 -24.55 0.13 -10.73
C SER A 185 -26.04 0.12 -10.39
N GLY A 186 -26.64 1.29 -10.13
CA GLY A 186 -27.99 1.41 -9.59
C GLY A 186 -28.11 0.98 -8.12
N GLU A 187 -26.98 0.70 -7.45
CA GLU A 187 -26.92 0.48 -6.01
C GLU A 187 -26.90 1.81 -5.26
N ASP A 188 -27.25 1.79 -3.97
CA ASP A 188 -27.34 2.97 -3.10
C ASP A 188 -26.09 3.88 -3.14
N ILE A 189 -24.89 3.29 -3.21
CA ILE A 189 -23.62 4.04 -3.33
C ILE A 189 -23.56 4.96 -4.56
N ALA A 190 -24.26 4.63 -5.66
CA ALA A 190 -24.21 5.39 -6.91
C ALA A 190 -24.65 6.86 -6.71
N ASP A 191 -25.59 7.07 -5.79
CA ASP A 191 -26.13 8.40 -5.48
C ASP A 191 -25.29 9.17 -4.44
N HIS A 192 -24.40 8.48 -3.75
CA HIS A 192 -23.64 8.96 -2.59
C HIS A 192 -22.12 8.92 -2.80
N PHE A 193 -21.68 8.90 -4.06
CA PHE A 193 -20.29 8.74 -4.43
C PHE A 193 -19.81 9.78 -5.44
N ASN A 194 -18.59 10.29 -5.25
CA ASN A 194 -17.86 11.08 -6.24
C ASN A 194 -16.40 10.59 -6.36
N MET A 195 -15.85 10.62 -7.56
CA MET A 195 -14.43 10.37 -7.81
C MET A 195 -13.74 11.64 -8.32
N TYR A 196 -12.64 12.02 -7.68
CA TYR A 196 -11.77 13.12 -8.10
C TYR A 196 -10.40 12.59 -8.50
N VAL A 197 -10.00 12.90 -9.73
CA VAL A 197 -8.71 12.47 -10.30
C VAL A 197 -7.83 13.68 -10.51
N MET A 198 -6.83 13.83 -9.65
CA MET A 198 -5.84 14.90 -9.68
C MET A 198 -4.77 14.55 -10.71
N ASP A 199 -4.91 15.11 -11.92
CA ASP A 199 -4.00 14.86 -13.05
C ASP A 199 -2.82 15.84 -13.01
N ASN A 200 -1.80 15.46 -12.22
CA ASN A 200 -0.52 16.16 -12.12
C ASN A 200 0.28 16.11 -13.44
N GLY A 201 -0.08 15.23 -14.38
CA GLY A 201 0.56 15.07 -15.68
C GLY A 201 -0.01 16.00 -16.75
N ARG A 202 -1.27 16.41 -16.60
CA ARG A 202 -2.08 17.10 -17.63
C ARG A 202 -2.14 16.30 -18.92
N THR A 203 -2.28 14.99 -18.79
CA THR A 203 -2.26 14.05 -19.91
C THR A 203 -3.59 13.33 -20.12
N LEU A 204 -4.52 13.42 -19.17
CA LEU A 204 -5.84 12.82 -19.29
C LEU A 204 -6.77 13.66 -20.17
N ASP A 205 -7.57 12.98 -20.99
CA ASP A 205 -8.61 13.60 -21.79
C ASP A 205 -9.86 13.83 -20.92
N LYS A 206 -9.96 15.06 -20.39
CA LYS A 206 -11.07 15.50 -19.53
C LYS A 206 -12.43 15.39 -20.24
N GLU A 207 -12.51 15.70 -21.53
CA GLU A 207 -13.78 15.71 -22.26
C GLU A 207 -14.39 14.31 -22.38
N ILE A 208 -13.55 13.28 -22.39
CA ILE A 208 -13.97 11.87 -22.49
C ILE A 208 -14.21 11.25 -21.10
N LEU A 209 -13.37 11.60 -20.12
CA LEU A 209 -13.34 10.90 -18.84
C LEU A 209 -14.27 11.51 -17.78
N ASP A 210 -14.56 12.82 -17.87
CA ASP A 210 -15.48 13.48 -16.94
C ASP A 210 -16.91 12.93 -17.05
N SER A 211 -17.60 12.90 -15.91
CA SER A 211 -19.04 12.67 -15.81
C SER A 211 -19.60 13.40 -14.58
N ASP A 212 -20.90 13.27 -14.31
CA ASP A 212 -21.56 13.92 -13.16
C ASP A 212 -20.91 13.53 -11.81
N ARG A 213 -20.45 12.28 -11.69
CA ARG A 213 -19.84 11.73 -10.46
C ARG A 213 -18.32 11.51 -10.57
N ILE A 214 -17.69 11.84 -11.70
CA ILE A 214 -16.26 11.66 -11.92
C ILE A 214 -15.68 12.95 -12.48
N THR A 215 -14.75 13.58 -11.76
CA THR A 215 -14.11 14.82 -12.21
C THR A 215 -12.61 14.66 -12.32
N ILE A 216 -12.08 14.89 -13.51
CA ILE A 216 -10.65 15.02 -13.79
C ILE A 216 -10.23 16.47 -13.53
N VAL A 217 -9.13 16.63 -12.79
CA VAL A 217 -8.61 17.93 -12.37
C VAL A 217 -7.18 18.09 -12.88
N PRO A 218 -6.97 18.71 -14.06
CA PRO A 218 -5.64 18.95 -14.59
C PRO A 218 -4.89 19.99 -13.75
N GLU A 219 -3.72 19.64 -13.23
CA GLU A 219 -2.96 20.55 -12.36
C GLU A 219 -1.44 20.47 -12.53
N GLY A 220 -0.69 21.31 -11.82
CA GLY A 220 0.78 21.24 -11.81
C GLY A 220 1.26 20.02 -11.04
N ASN A 221 2.49 19.57 -11.27
CA ASN A 221 3.02 18.43 -10.56
C ASN A 221 3.37 18.77 -9.10
N VAL A 222 2.42 18.52 -8.20
CA VAL A 222 2.52 18.79 -6.77
C VAL A 222 2.88 17.55 -5.94
N GLY A 223 3.19 16.44 -6.61
CA GLY A 223 3.46 15.15 -5.98
C GLY A 223 2.19 14.47 -5.44
N GLY A 224 2.36 13.33 -4.77
CA GLY A 224 1.26 12.59 -4.16
C GLY A 224 0.59 13.38 -3.05
N ALA A 225 1.39 13.95 -2.13
CA ALA A 225 0.87 14.71 -0.99
C ALA A 225 -0.02 15.90 -1.44
N GLY A 226 0.41 16.62 -2.47
CA GLY A 226 -0.35 17.76 -3.00
C GLY A 226 -1.65 17.35 -3.67
N GLY A 227 -1.64 16.30 -4.50
CA GLY A 227 -2.85 15.81 -5.16
C GLY A 227 -3.86 15.22 -4.17
N PHE A 228 -3.41 14.42 -3.19
CA PHE A 228 -4.28 13.93 -2.12
C PHE A 228 -4.85 15.08 -1.28
N THR A 229 -4.04 16.11 -0.99
CA THR A 229 -4.51 17.30 -0.27
C THR A 229 -5.58 18.06 -1.05
N ARG A 230 -5.42 18.20 -2.37
CA ARG A 230 -6.46 18.77 -3.23
C ARG A 230 -7.75 17.96 -3.18
N GLY A 231 -7.64 16.63 -3.25
CA GLY A 231 -8.77 15.71 -3.11
C GLY A 231 -9.51 15.86 -1.78
N MET A 232 -8.77 16.00 -0.67
CA MET A 232 -9.34 16.30 0.65
C MET A 232 -10.10 17.63 0.66
N ILE A 233 -9.54 18.69 0.09
CA ILE A 233 -10.21 20.00 0.01
C ILE A 233 -11.49 19.91 -0.83
N MET A 234 -11.42 19.25 -1.99
CA MET A 234 -12.60 19.05 -2.84
C MET A 234 -13.69 18.24 -2.13
N ALA A 235 -13.33 17.20 -1.37
CA ALA A 235 -14.27 16.43 -0.56
C ALA A 235 -14.95 17.28 0.53
N LEU A 236 -14.22 18.24 1.13
CA LEU A 236 -14.80 19.17 2.11
C LEU A 236 -15.74 20.20 1.49
N GLU A 237 -15.53 20.55 0.22
CA GLU A 237 -16.20 21.67 -0.46
C GLU A 237 -17.28 21.25 -1.45
N GLN A 238 -17.38 19.96 -1.78
CA GLN A 238 -18.49 19.45 -2.59
C GLN A 238 -19.84 19.65 -1.89
N ASN A 239 -20.93 19.54 -2.67
CA ASN A 239 -22.29 19.67 -2.16
C ASN A 239 -23.13 18.44 -2.56
N PRO A 240 -23.67 17.67 -1.60
CA PRO A 240 -23.47 17.80 -0.15
C PRO A 240 -22.00 17.54 0.27
N PRO A 241 -21.53 18.12 1.40
CA PRO A 241 -20.17 17.86 1.89
C PRO A 241 -19.94 16.37 2.13
N ALA A 242 -18.77 15.86 1.73
CA ALA A 242 -18.43 14.47 1.96
C ALA A 242 -18.36 14.16 3.46
N THR A 243 -18.81 12.97 3.85
CA THR A 243 -18.58 12.45 5.21
C THR A 243 -17.21 11.77 5.28
N HIS A 244 -16.77 11.14 4.20
CA HIS A 244 -15.50 10.40 4.13
C HIS A 244 -14.79 10.59 2.79
N VAL A 245 -13.46 10.49 2.81
CA VAL A 245 -12.62 10.45 1.60
C VAL A 245 -11.70 9.23 1.62
N ILE A 246 -11.73 8.43 0.57
CA ILE A 246 -10.76 7.38 0.27
C ILE A 246 -9.62 8.01 -0.53
N LEU A 247 -8.41 7.92 -0.01
CA LEU A 247 -7.20 8.18 -0.77
C LEU A 247 -6.72 6.88 -1.40
N MET A 248 -6.43 6.92 -2.69
CA MET A 248 -6.02 5.73 -3.45
C MET A 248 -4.99 6.09 -4.54
N ASP A 249 -3.93 5.29 -4.63
CA ASP A 249 -2.89 5.42 -5.66
C ASP A 249 -3.46 5.20 -7.08
N ASP A 250 -2.79 5.75 -8.10
CA ASP A 250 -3.21 5.64 -9.49
C ASP A 250 -2.73 4.36 -10.19
N ASP A 251 -1.62 3.78 -9.75
CA ASP A 251 -0.99 2.59 -10.34
C ASP A 251 -1.29 1.29 -9.59
N VAL A 252 -2.54 1.19 -9.15
CA VAL A 252 -3.17 -0.01 -8.57
C VAL A 252 -4.15 -0.66 -9.53
N ALA A 253 -4.45 -1.93 -9.30
CA ALA A 253 -5.72 -2.48 -9.73
C ALA A 253 -6.70 -2.51 -8.56
N ILE A 254 -7.90 -1.99 -8.81
CA ILE A 254 -8.94 -1.83 -7.80
C ILE A 254 -9.90 -3.02 -7.77
N SER A 255 -10.45 -3.30 -6.59
CA SER A 255 -11.70 -4.04 -6.44
C SER A 255 -12.82 -3.04 -6.17
N PRO A 256 -13.78 -2.84 -7.11
CA PRO A 256 -14.94 -1.98 -6.86
C PRO A 256 -15.75 -2.44 -5.64
N GLU A 257 -15.78 -3.75 -5.39
CA GLU A 257 -16.45 -4.32 -4.22
C GLU A 257 -15.77 -3.88 -2.91
N SER A 258 -14.45 -3.70 -2.86
CA SER A 258 -13.80 -3.14 -1.66
C SER A 258 -14.31 -1.74 -1.32
N ILE A 259 -14.61 -0.92 -2.34
CA ILE A 259 -15.19 0.43 -2.16
C ILE A 259 -16.65 0.33 -1.67
N LYS A 260 -17.46 -0.54 -2.28
CA LYS A 260 -18.85 -0.80 -1.84
C LYS A 260 -18.92 -1.30 -0.40
N ARG A 261 -18.07 -2.26 -0.03
CA ARG A 261 -17.97 -2.78 1.34
C ARG A 261 -17.50 -1.71 2.32
N THR A 262 -16.59 -0.82 1.90
CA THR A 262 -16.18 0.33 2.72
C THR A 262 -17.34 1.27 2.95
N TYR A 263 -18.09 1.64 1.90
CA TYR A 263 -19.29 2.46 2.01
C TYR A 263 -20.34 1.83 2.94
N ASN A 264 -20.66 0.55 2.73
CA ASN A 264 -21.63 -0.16 3.56
C ASN A 264 -21.16 -0.30 5.00
N LEU A 265 -19.88 -0.58 5.23
CA LEU A 265 -19.28 -0.62 6.56
C LEU A 265 -19.44 0.71 7.28
N LEU A 266 -19.11 1.82 6.61
CA LEU A 266 -19.26 3.17 7.16
C LEU A 266 -20.68 3.37 7.65
N ARG A 267 -21.69 3.14 6.82
CA ARG A 267 -23.12 3.36 7.15
C ARG A 267 -23.62 2.64 8.40
N ILE A 268 -22.94 1.58 8.84
CA ILE A 268 -23.36 0.77 9.99
C ILE A 268 -22.36 0.81 11.15
N LEU A 269 -21.33 1.67 11.10
CA LEU A 269 -20.40 1.85 12.22
C LEU A 269 -21.13 2.30 13.49
N LYS A 270 -20.73 1.76 14.63
CA LYS A 270 -21.17 2.30 15.92
C LYS A 270 -20.59 3.71 16.11
N PRO A 271 -21.30 4.63 16.80
CA PRO A 271 -20.85 6.02 16.96
C PRO A 271 -19.43 6.18 17.52
N GLU A 272 -18.99 5.30 18.43
CA GLU A 272 -17.64 5.32 19.01
C GLU A 272 -16.52 5.07 17.98
N HIS A 273 -16.84 4.46 16.83
CA HIS A 273 -15.92 4.18 15.74
C HIS A 273 -16.06 5.16 14.56
N GLY A 274 -16.95 6.16 14.64
CA GLY A 274 -17.17 7.14 13.56
C GLY A 274 -15.97 8.04 13.26
N TYR A 275 -14.95 8.04 14.12
CA TYR A 275 -13.69 8.76 13.93
C TYR A 275 -12.53 7.83 13.52
N SER A 276 -12.80 6.55 13.22
CA SER A 276 -11.79 5.57 12.81
C SER A 276 -11.42 5.75 11.33
N MET A 277 -10.17 5.44 10.97
CA MET A 277 -9.77 5.28 9.57
C MET A 277 -9.98 3.83 9.14
N ILE A 278 -10.48 3.61 7.92
CA ILE A 278 -10.52 2.26 7.34
C ILE A 278 -9.33 2.10 6.40
N SER A 279 -8.49 1.11 6.65
CA SER A 279 -7.31 0.84 5.82
C SER A 279 -7.50 -0.44 5.01
N GLY A 280 -7.25 -0.33 3.71
CA GLY A 280 -7.29 -1.45 2.77
C GLY A 280 -5.92 -2.10 2.65
N ALA A 281 -5.92 -3.43 2.57
CA ALA A 281 -4.72 -4.21 2.36
C ALA A 281 -4.11 -3.93 0.97
N MET A 282 -2.79 -3.76 0.94
CA MET A 282 -1.99 -3.80 -0.27
C MET A 282 -1.63 -5.25 -0.60
N LEU A 283 -2.34 -5.83 -1.56
CA LEU A 283 -1.96 -7.10 -2.16
C LEU A 283 -0.90 -6.90 -3.25
N ASN A 284 -0.06 -7.90 -3.47
CA ASN A 284 1.02 -7.86 -4.45
C ASN A 284 0.45 -8.01 -5.86
N TYR A 285 0.71 -7.03 -6.73
CA TYR A 285 0.21 -7.06 -8.11
C TYR A 285 0.69 -8.26 -8.93
N ARG A 286 1.89 -8.79 -8.65
CA ARG A 286 2.44 -9.95 -9.36
C ARG A 286 2.00 -11.28 -8.79
N ILE A 287 1.91 -11.37 -7.47
CA ILE A 287 1.50 -12.56 -6.74
C ILE A 287 0.21 -12.20 -6.03
N GLY A 288 -0.90 -12.28 -6.76
CA GLY A 288 -2.19 -11.68 -6.38
C GLY A 288 -2.76 -12.15 -5.05
N GLU A 289 -2.29 -13.29 -4.54
CA GLU A 289 -2.65 -13.84 -3.24
C GLU A 289 -1.82 -13.32 -2.06
N ASP A 290 -0.68 -12.66 -2.29
CA ASP A 290 0.21 -12.22 -1.19
C ASP A 290 -0.20 -10.81 -0.70
N GLN A 291 -0.56 -10.70 0.58
CA GLN A 291 -0.69 -9.43 1.28
C GLN A 291 0.68 -8.92 1.73
N CYS A 292 1.02 -7.70 1.32
CA CYS A 292 2.26 -7.03 1.71
C CYS A 292 2.10 -6.23 3.01
N GLU A 293 1.04 -5.43 3.12
CA GLU A 293 0.81 -4.52 4.25
C GLU A 293 -0.65 -4.05 4.26
N ASP A 294 -1.27 -3.89 5.43
CA ASP A 294 -2.56 -3.19 5.60
C ASP A 294 -2.45 -2.02 6.59
N THR A 295 -1.51 -2.10 7.53
CA THR A 295 -1.09 -1.06 8.46
C THR A 295 0.41 -1.17 8.71
N GLY A 296 1.04 -0.04 9.02
CA GLY A 296 2.46 0.04 9.32
C GLY A 296 2.73 0.88 10.56
N TYR A 297 3.92 0.77 11.11
CA TYR A 297 4.37 1.58 12.24
C TYR A 297 5.81 2.05 12.07
N MET A 298 6.18 3.12 12.77
CA MET A 298 7.56 3.58 12.81
C MET A 298 8.34 2.85 13.89
N GLY A 299 9.40 2.14 13.48
CA GLY A 299 10.31 1.51 14.42
C GLY A 299 11.19 2.52 15.18
N PRO A 300 11.76 2.14 16.33
CA PRO A 300 12.61 3.03 17.16
C PRO A 300 13.89 3.49 16.44
N ARG A 301 14.31 2.77 15.39
CA ARG A 301 15.46 3.14 14.54
C ARG A 301 15.11 4.05 13.37
N GLY A 302 13.87 4.53 13.28
CA GLY A 302 13.37 5.37 12.19
C GLY A 302 13.12 4.61 10.89
N ASP A 303 12.81 3.32 10.98
CA ASP A 303 12.48 2.44 9.85
C ASP A 303 10.95 2.32 9.71
N PHE A 304 10.45 2.26 8.48
CA PHE A 304 9.04 1.97 8.16
C PHE A 304 8.84 0.45 8.17
N LEU A 305 7.93 -0.04 9.01
CA LEU A 305 7.74 -1.48 9.22
C LEU A 305 6.25 -1.85 9.09
N PRO A 306 5.91 -2.93 8.38
CA PRO A 306 4.54 -3.43 8.39
C PRO A 306 4.21 -3.98 9.79
N CYS A 307 2.95 -3.83 10.21
CA CYS A 307 2.48 -4.43 11.46
C CYS A 307 2.40 -5.96 11.37
N LYS A 308 1.98 -6.47 10.21
CA LYS A 308 1.80 -7.89 9.92
C LYS A 308 2.97 -8.44 9.10
N PRO A 309 3.32 -9.73 9.23
CA PRO A 309 4.18 -10.39 8.25
C PRO A 309 3.49 -10.43 6.87
N MET A 310 4.21 -10.86 5.83
CA MET A 310 3.53 -11.19 4.58
C MET A 310 2.63 -12.40 4.79
N LEU A 311 1.40 -12.32 4.30
CA LEU A 311 0.36 -13.34 4.46
C LEU A 311 -0.14 -13.75 3.08
N ARG A 312 -0.60 -15.00 2.93
CA ARG A 312 -1.19 -15.51 1.71
C ARG A 312 -2.71 -15.63 1.86
N MET A 313 -3.45 -14.80 1.15
CA MET A 313 -4.91 -14.65 1.25
C MET A 313 -5.71 -15.82 0.66
N THR A 314 -5.04 -16.82 0.07
CA THR A 314 -5.65 -18.10 -0.33
C THR A 314 -5.59 -19.15 0.78
N LEU A 315 -4.89 -18.89 1.89
CA LEU A 315 -4.78 -19.79 3.05
C LEU A 315 -5.69 -19.31 4.17
N LEU A 316 -6.56 -20.19 4.67
CA LEU A 316 -7.57 -19.83 5.66
C LEU A 316 -6.97 -19.42 7.02
N ASP A 317 -5.88 -20.05 7.45
CA ASP A 317 -5.18 -19.70 8.68
C ASP A 317 -4.58 -18.28 8.62
N ASP A 318 -4.08 -17.87 7.46
CA ASP A 318 -3.63 -16.49 7.22
C ASP A 318 -4.81 -15.50 7.22
N LEU A 319 -5.99 -15.89 6.73
CA LEU A 319 -7.21 -15.07 6.82
C LEU A 319 -7.65 -14.84 8.26
N ILE A 320 -7.64 -15.89 9.08
CA ILE A 320 -7.98 -15.84 10.51
C ILE A 320 -6.95 -14.98 11.26
N TYR A 321 -5.65 -15.21 11.00
CA TYR A 321 -4.58 -14.39 11.57
C TYR A 321 -4.73 -12.91 11.21
N ASN A 322 -5.04 -12.61 9.95
CA ASN A 322 -5.23 -11.24 9.48
C ASN A 322 -6.39 -10.53 10.20
N GLU A 323 -7.46 -11.27 10.50
CA GLU A 323 -8.62 -10.76 11.25
C GLU A 323 -8.34 -10.55 12.74
N MET A 324 -7.62 -11.48 13.36
CA MET A 324 -7.36 -11.45 14.80
C MET A 324 -6.19 -10.57 15.21
N PHE A 325 -5.40 -10.09 14.25
CA PHE A 325 -4.23 -9.28 14.55
C PHE A 325 -4.60 -7.98 15.27
N GLU A 326 -4.02 -7.78 16.44
CA GLU A 326 -4.08 -6.53 17.20
C GLU A 326 -2.65 -5.97 17.34
N PRO A 327 -2.41 -4.71 16.93
CA PRO A 327 -1.10 -4.08 17.11
C PRO A 327 -0.66 -4.08 18.58
N SER A 328 0.63 -4.38 18.81
CA SER A 328 1.22 -4.28 20.15
C SER A 328 1.25 -2.84 20.66
N GLU A 329 1.47 -2.64 21.96
CA GLU A 329 1.60 -1.29 22.54
C GLU A 329 2.71 -0.48 21.86
N ASP A 330 3.86 -1.09 21.59
CA ASP A 330 4.98 -0.47 20.87
C ASP A 330 4.58 -0.03 19.47
N MET A 331 3.82 -0.85 18.73
CA MET A 331 3.34 -0.50 17.38
C MET A 331 2.37 0.69 17.42
N ARG A 332 1.50 0.76 18.43
CA ARG A 332 0.49 1.82 18.57
C ARG A 332 1.10 3.21 18.83
N THR A 333 2.36 3.29 19.26
CA THR A 333 3.04 4.58 19.47
C THR A 333 3.21 5.39 18.19
N ALA A 334 3.30 4.73 17.04
CA ALA A 334 3.60 5.33 15.74
C ALA A 334 2.88 4.63 14.56
N LEU A 335 1.64 4.19 14.78
CA LEU A 335 0.82 3.47 13.81
C LEU A 335 0.30 4.38 12.69
N TYR A 336 0.25 3.86 11.46
CA TYR A 336 -0.28 4.55 10.29
C TYR A 336 -0.90 3.56 9.27
N ALA A 337 -1.60 4.13 8.29
CA ALA A 337 -2.08 3.44 7.09
C ALA A 337 -1.54 4.15 5.86
N GLY A 338 -1.14 3.39 4.84
CA GLY A 338 -0.68 3.96 3.57
C GLY A 338 -1.85 4.44 2.70
N TRP A 339 -1.60 5.47 1.90
CA TRP A 339 -2.62 6.07 1.03
C TRP A 339 -2.81 5.36 -0.31
N TRP A 340 -2.37 4.11 -0.43
CA TRP A 340 -2.79 3.23 -1.51
C TRP A 340 -4.27 2.88 -1.41
N TYR A 341 -4.81 2.80 -0.18
CA TYR A 341 -6.24 2.69 0.12
C TYR A 341 -6.47 3.08 1.60
N CYS A 342 -6.87 4.32 1.85
CA CYS A 342 -7.17 4.79 3.21
C CYS A 342 -8.41 5.67 3.22
N CYS A 343 -9.47 5.22 3.90
CA CYS A 343 -10.70 5.98 4.09
C CYS A 343 -10.60 6.82 5.36
N ILE A 344 -10.78 8.13 5.23
CA ILE A 344 -10.58 9.13 6.26
C ILE A 344 -11.89 9.90 6.49
N PRO A 345 -12.40 9.96 7.74
CA PRO A 345 -13.54 10.82 8.07
C PRO A 345 -13.20 12.30 7.85
N THR A 346 -14.09 13.06 7.22
CA THR A 346 -13.81 14.49 6.93
C THR A 346 -13.71 15.34 8.19
N ASP A 347 -14.36 14.93 9.29
CA ASP A 347 -14.19 15.56 10.60
C ASP A 347 -12.76 15.48 11.13
N MET A 348 -12.02 14.43 10.76
CA MET A 348 -10.61 14.32 11.09
C MET A 348 -9.78 15.36 10.36
N ILE A 349 -10.11 15.64 9.10
CA ILE A 349 -9.46 16.68 8.30
C ILE A 349 -9.77 18.06 8.90
N ARG A 350 -11.04 18.33 9.23
CA ARG A 350 -11.47 19.59 9.87
C ARG A 350 -10.77 19.81 11.21
N LYS A 351 -10.60 18.76 12.02
CA LYS A 351 -10.01 18.84 13.36
C LYS A 351 -8.49 18.96 13.35
N ASN A 352 -7.80 18.23 12.48
CA ASN A 352 -6.34 18.11 12.53
C ASN A 352 -5.62 18.96 11.48
N GLY A 353 -6.34 19.49 10.49
CA GLY A 353 -5.76 20.15 9.32
C GLY A 353 -5.21 19.16 8.30
N LEU A 354 -4.79 19.68 7.16
CA LEU A 354 -4.31 18.94 5.99
C LEU A 354 -2.91 18.33 6.19
N PRO A 355 -2.45 17.48 5.26
CA PRO A 355 -1.08 16.95 5.25
C PRO A 355 0.02 18.03 5.19
N LEU A 356 1.25 17.66 5.51
CA LEU A 356 2.41 18.55 5.33
C LEU A 356 2.76 18.67 3.83
N PRO A 357 3.28 19.83 3.34
CA PRO A 357 3.62 20.04 1.93
C PRO A 357 4.96 19.40 1.54
N VAL A 358 5.03 18.09 1.73
CA VAL A 358 6.05 17.25 1.12
C VAL A 358 5.62 16.87 -0.31
N PHE A 359 6.47 16.15 -1.05
CA PHE A 359 6.13 15.75 -2.44
C PHE A 359 5.57 14.33 -2.48
N VAL A 360 6.30 13.38 -1.90
CA VAL A 360 5.91 11.96 -1.72
C VAL A 360 6.62 11.42 -0.48
N ARG A 361 6.06 10.37 0.13
CA ARG A 361 6.54 9.65 1.32
C ARG A 361 6.41 10.44 2.61
N SER A 362 6.01 9.72 3.66
CA SER A 362 5.91 10.20 5.05
C SER A 362 4.76 11.17 5.30
N ASP A 363 4.03 11.56 4.26
CA ASP A 363 2.77 12.28 4.29
C ASP A 363 1.68 11.43 4.95
N ASP A 364 1.49 10.21 4.48
CA ASP A 364 0.60 9.20 5.05
C ASP A 364 0.95 8.85 6.50
N THR A 365 2.24 8.60 6.77
CA THR A 365 2.69 8.16 8.09
C THR A 365 2.55 9.25 9.14
N GLU A 366 2.91 10.49 8.78
CA GLU A 366 2.76 11.65 9.66
C GLU A 366 1.29 11.92 9.95
N TYR A 367 0.45 11.89 8.91
CA TYR A 367 -0.97 12.21 9.03
C TYR A 367 -1.71 11.17 9.87
N GLY A 368 -1.48 9.88 9.59
CA GLY A 368 -2.04 8.77 10.35
C GLY A 368 -1.68 8.87 11.83
N TRP A 369 -0.41 9.15 12.15
CA TRP A 369 0.02 9.33 13.53
C TRP A 369 -0.55 10.60 14.19
N ARG A 370 -0.52 11.74 13.49
CA ARG A 370 -0.97 13.03 14.04
C ARG A 370 -2.44 13.00 14.39
N CYS A 371 -3.25 12.34 13.57
CA CYS A 371 -4.69 12.25 13.77
C CYS A 371 -5.09 11.29 14.90
N LYS A 372 -4.20 10.37 15.29
CA LYS A 372 -4.41 9.32 16.31
C LYS A 372 -5.74 8.57 16.14
N PRO A 373 -6.05 8.06 14.94
CA PRO A 373 -7.28 7.32 14.71
C PRO A 373 -7.18 5.92 15.34
N GLU A 374 -8.32 5.27 15.52
CA GLU A 374 -8.36 3.81 15.47
C GLU A 374 -8.33 3.40 13.98
N PHE A 375 -7.56 2.35 13.66
CA PHE A 375 -7.53 1.78 12.31
C PHE A 375 -8.40 0.53 12.27
N ILE A 376 -9.37 0.53 11.38
CA ILE A 376 -10.18 -0.65 11.04
C ILE A 376 -9.57 -1.26 9.77
N THR A 377 -9.12 -2.51 9.85
CA THR A 377 -8.76 -3.32 8.69
C THR A 377 -9.67 -4.54 8.64
N MET A 378 -10.00 -5.04 7.45
CA MET A 378 -10.83 -6.23 7.26
C MET A 378 -10.38 -6.97 6.00
N ASN A 379 -10.47 -8.30 6.00
CA ASN A 379 -10.43 -9.13 4.81
C ASN A 379 -11.42 -8.57 3.77
N SER A 380 -11.12 -8.79 2.49
CA SER A 380 -11.81 -8.24 1.32
C SER A 380 -11.69 -6.74 1.05
N LEU A 381 -11.16 -5.94 1.98
CA LEU A 381 -10.83 -4.54 1.73
C LEU A 381 -9.39 -4.45 1.21
N CYS A 382 -9.22 -4.32 -0.10
CA CYS A 382 -7.88 -4.33 -0.69
C CYS A 382 -7.77 -3.61 -2.03
N ILE A 383 -6.51 -3.39 -2.41
CA ILE A 383 -6.10 -3.14 -3.79
C ILE A 383 -4.91 -4.03 -4.13
N TRP A 384 -4.56 -4.12 -5.42
CA TRP A 384 -3.30 -4.74 -5.84
C TRP A 384 -2.33 -3.69 -6.36
N HIS A 385 -1.13 -3.66 -5.78
CA HIS A 385 -0.12 -2.67 -6.10
C HIS A 385 1.25 -3.35 -6.29
N MET A 386 2.12 -2.71 -7.08
CA MET A 386 3.48 -3.20 -7.27
C MET A 386 4.26 -3.21 -5.94
N PRO A 387 4.96 -4.30 -5.60
CA PRO A 387 5.65 -4.40 -4.32
C PRO A 387 6.79 -3.37 -4.21
N PHE A 388 7.06 -2.88 -2.99
CA PHE A 388 8.03 -1.80 -2.74
C PHE A 388 9.43 -2.09 -3.28
N GLN A 389 9.86 -3.35 -3.28
CA GLN A 389 11.18 -3.76 -3.76
C GLN A 389 11.36 -3.52 -5.27
N GLU A 390 10.29 -3.58 -6.06
CA GLU A 390 10.31 -3.33 -7.51
C GLU A 390 10.24 -1.85 -7.86
N LYS A 391 9.82 -1.00 -6.90
CA LYS A 391 9.68 0.45 -7.05
C LYS A 391 10.88 1.21 -6.47
N TYR A 392 12.03 0.55 -6.24
CA TYR A 392 13.18 1.22 -5.64
C TYR A 392 13.67 2.40 -6.50
N ASP A 393 13.64 3.60 -5.90
CA ASP A 393 14.14 4.81 -6.50
C ASP A 393 15.00 5.57 -5.49
N ALA A 394 16.26 5.84 -5.82
CA ALA A 394 17.16 6.54 -4.90
C ALA A 394 16.72 7.98 -4.58
N ALA A 395 16.02 8.68 -5.49
CA ALA A 395 15.47 10.00 -5.18
C ALA A 395 14.35 9.92 -4.13
N VAL A 396 13.61 8.81 -4.09
CA VAL A 396 12.62 8.56 -3.03
C VAL A 396 13.31 8.06 -1.76
N GLU A 397 14.08 6.98 -1.88
CA GLU A 397 14.57 6.20 -0.74
C GLU A 397 15.85 6.75 -0.08
N ARG A 398 16.50 7.77 -0.68
CA ARG A 398 17.67 8.44 -0.08
C ARG A 398 17.43 9.90 0.18
N TYR A 399 16.73 10.60 -0.70
CA TYR A 399 16.43 12.02 -0.50
C TYR A 399 15.13 12.21 0.32
N GLN A 400 13.97 11.75 -0.16
CA GLN A 400 12.68 11.99 0.52
C GLN A 400 12.58 11.33 1.90
N THR A 401 12.91 10.04 2.00
CA THR A 401 12.80 9.31 3.28
C THR A 401 13.91 9.68 4.28
N THR A 402 14.85 10.55 3.90
CA THR A 402 15.77 11.21 4.84
C THR A 402 15.21 12.56 5.29
N ARG A 403 14.70 13.35 4.35
CA ARG A 403 14.22 14.71 4.59
C ARG A 403 12.89 14.74 5.34
N ASN A 404 11.90 14.01 4.84
CA ASN A 404 10.51 14.17 5.26
C ASN A 404 10.26 13.69 6.69
N PRO A 405 10.78 12.55 7.18
CA PRO A 405 10.56 12.16 8.57
C PRO A 405 11.14 13.14 9.59
N LEU A 406 12.27 13.79 9.27
CA LEU A 406 12.84 14.86 10.10
C LEU A 406 11.93 16.11 10.10
N ILE A 407 11.39 16.50 8.94
CA ILE A 407 10.39 17.57 8.85
C ILE A 407 9.16 17.22 9.69
N SER A 408 8.60 16.02 9.52
CA SER A 408 7.42 15.56 10.25
C SER A 408 7.66 15.57 11.76
N GLN A 409 8.78 15.01 12.23
CA GLN A 409 9.10 14.97 13.65
C GLN A 409 9.28 16.38 14.24
N PHE A 410 9.89 17.31 13.49
CA PHE A 410 10.12 18.68 13.98
C PHE A 410 8.89 19.58 13.86
N THR A 411 7.95 19.26 12.96
CA THR A 411 6.74 20.06 12.72
C THR A 411 5.59 19.62 13.62
N THR A 412 5.37 18.32 13.78
CA THR A 412 4.18 17.78 14.46
C THR A 412 4.48 16.89 15.65
N GLY A 413 5.76 16.58 15.91
CA GLY A 413 6.19 15.65 16.95
C GLY A 413 6.13 14.18 16.55
N PHE A 414 5.93 13.91 15.25
CA PHE A 414 5.82 12.57 14.67
C PHE A 414 6.86 11.57 15.17
N ALA A 415 6.38 10.40 15.62
CA ALA A 415 7.19 9.27 16.06
C ALA A 415 8.32 9.70 17.02
N PRO A 416 7.98 10.17 18.25
CA PRO A 416 8.95 10.77 19.16
C PRO A 416 10.03 9.79 19.64
N GLU A 417 9.76 8.48 19.58
CA GLU A 417 10.69 7.41 19.96
C GLU A 417 11.59 6.95 18.81
N SER A 418 11.34 7.41 17.57
CA SER A 418 12.13 7.06 16.40
C SER A 418 13.36 7.96 16.23
N ASP A 419 14.53 7.33 16.07
CA ASP A 419 15.78 8.04 15.76
C ASP A 419 16.01 8.19 14.25
N PHE A 420 15.43 9.26 13.68
CA PHE A 420 15.61 9.57 12.26
C PHE A 420 17.04 10.00 11.89
N ILE A 421 17.83 10.48 12.84
CA ILE A 421 19.25 10.79 12.62
C ILE A 421 20.04 9.49 12.48
N TYR A 422 19.74 8.47 13.29
CA TYR A 422 20.29 7.12 13.12
C TYR A 422 19.87 6.53 11.77
N ALA A 423 18.59 6.60 11.39
CA ALA A 423 18.11 6.11 10.10
C ALA A 423 18.89 6.75 8.92
N MET A 424 19.02 8.08 8.93
CA MET A 424 19.81 8.83 7.94
C MET A 424 21.28 8.39 7.93
N HIS A 425 21.90 8.27 9.12
CA HIS A 425 23.28 7.82 9.24
C HIS A 425 23.47 6.41 8.66
N ASN A 426 22.53 5.51 8.92
CA ASN A 426 22.57 4.14 8.43
C ASN A 426 22.44 4.09 6.91
N LYS A 427 21.50 4.85 6.31
CA LYS A 427 21.36 5.01 4.85
C LYS A 427 22.65 5.51 4.22
N LEU A 428 23.23 6.58 4.76
CA LEU A 428 24.51 7.13 4.29
C LEU A 428 25.62 6.08 4.33
N ARG A 429 25.79 5.41 5.48
CA ARG A 429 26.86 4.44 5.68
C ARG A 429 26.70 3.21 4.80
N LEU A 430 25.46 2.78 4.56
CA LEU A 430 25.15 1.66 3.69
C LEU A 430 25.54 1.96 2.23
N GLU A 431 25.21 3.13 1.71
CA GLU A 431 25.64 3.55 0.36
C GLU A 431 27.15 3.67 0.26
N LEU A 432 27.81 4.27 1.26
CA LEU A 432 29.27 4.40 1.27
C LEU A 432 29.99 3.03 1.24
N LYS A 433 29.48 2.03 1.97
CA LYS A 433 30.02 0.67 1.96
C LYS A 433 29.85 -0.04 0.62
N LYS A 434 28.78 0.30 -0.12
CA LYS A 434 28.44 -0.23 -1.45
C LYS A 434 28.94 0.65 -2.61
N PHE A 435 29.89 1.57 -2.34
CA PHE A 435 30.43 2.54 -3.31
C PHE A 435 29.36 3.38 -4.02
N GLY A 436 28.16 3.50 -3.44
CA GLY A 436 27.01 4.24 -3.96
C GLY A 436 27.12 5.74 -3.66
N TYR A 437 28.25 6.36 -3.99
CA TYR A 437 28.56 7.74 -3.56
C TYR A 437 27.53 8.76 -4.03
N THR A 438 27.03 8.63 -5.26
CA THR A 438 25.98 9.50 -5.80
C THR A 438 24.70 9.41 -4.97
N ASN A 439 24.31 8.21 -4.54
CA ASN A 439 23.14 8.01 -3.68
C ASN A 439 23.41 8.46 -2.23
N ALA A 440 24.66 8.35 -1.75
CA ALA A 440 25.09 8.88 -0.46
C ALA A 440 25.02 10.43 -0.43
N GLU A 441 25.34 11.09 -1.54
CA GLU A 441 25.19 12.53 -1.69
C GLU A 441 23.72 12.96 -1.62
N LEU A 442 22.79 12.18 -2.21
CA LEU A 442 21.35 12.44 -2.09
C LEU A 442 20.84 12.39 -0.64
N VAL A 443 21.39 11.52 0.21
CA VAL A 443 21.08 11.50 1.65
C VAL A 443 21.43 12.85 2.28
N LEU A 444 22.61 13.38 1.94
CA LEU A 444 23.06 14.67 2.46
C LEU A 444 22.29 15.84 1.86
N ASP A 445 21.92 15.79 0.58
CA ASP A 445 21.04 16.79 -0.05
C ASP A 445 19.70 16.86 0.70
N GLY A 446 19.08 15.71 1.01
CA GLY A 446 17.83 15.65 1.77
C GLY A 446 17.99 16.18 3.20
N PHE A 447 19.08 15.83 3.88
CA PHE A 447 19.36 16.35 5.22
C PHE A 447 19.59 17.86 5.22
N GLU A 448 20.37 18.38 4.28
CA GLU A 448 20.65 19.81 4.15
C GLU A 448 19.40 20.63 3.81
N ASP A 449 18.49 20.09 3.01
CA ASP A 449 17.20 20.74 2.73
C ASP A 449 16.31 20.83 3.98
N PHE A 450 16.32 19.81 4.83
CA PHE A 450 15.69 19.89 6.16
C PHE A 450 16.32 21.00 7.03
N LEU A 451 17.65 21.15 7.00
CA LEU A 451 18.37 22.16 7.80
C LEU A 451 18.08 23.61 7.36
N LYS A 452 17.45 23.84 6.21
CA LYS A 452 17.04 25.18 5.75
C LYS A 452 15.80 25.73 6.47
N GLY A 453 15.05 24.87 7.19
CA GLY A 453 13.88 25.25 7.98
C GLY A 453 12.57 25.35 7.17
N PRO A 454 11.44 25.62 7.84
CA PRO A 454 10.10 25.55 7.26
C PRO A 454 9.87 26.51 6.08
N ARG A 455 10.45 27.72 6.11
CA ARG A 455 10.37 28.68 4.99
C ARG A 455 10.92 28.14 3.67
N PHE A 456 11.75 27.10 3.70
CA PHE A 456 12.20 26.43 2.49
C PHE A 456 11.09 25.58 1.88
N ILE A 457 10.39 24.78 2.69
CA ILE A 457 9.33 23.88 2.22
C ILE A 457 8.00 24.59 1.95
N GLU A 458 7.74 25.73 2.60
CA GLU A 458 6.57 26.58 2.35
C GLU A 458 6.54 27.15 0.92
N GLN A 459 7.69 27.24 0.26
CA GLN A 459 7.78 27.85 -1.06
C GLN A 459 7.07 26.99 -2.10
N LYS A 460 6.09 27.62 -2.77
CA LYS A 460 5.38 27.03 -3.91
C LYS A 460 6.35 26.42 -4.94
N GLY A 461 6.08 25.19 -5.34
CA GLY A 461 6.90 24.41 -6.27
C GLY A 461 8.27 23.96 -5.71
N MET A 462 8.62 24.22 -4.45
CA MET A 462 9.88 23.74 -3.89
C MET A 462 9.94 22.22 -3.77
N ALA A 463 8.84 21.60 -3.34
CA ALA A 463 8.72 20.16 -3.23
C ALA A 463 9.02 19.45 -4.57
N GLU A 464 8.44 19.95 -5.67
CA GLU A 464 8.69 19.46 -7.02
C GLU A 464 10.14 19.72 -7.46
N ARG A 465 10.61 20.98 -7.37
CA ARG A 465 11.96 21.36 -7.84
C ARG A 465 13.05 20.51 -7.21
N THR A 466 12.95 20.28 -5.91
CA THR A 466 13.91 19.47 -5.15
C THR A 466 13.83 17.99 -5.52
N PHE A 467 12.64 17.43 -5.69
CA PHE A 467 12.48 16.05 -6.13
C PHE A 467 12.99 15.82 -7.56
N LEU A 468 12.74 16.76 -8.48
CA LEU A 468 13.29 16.72 -9.84
C LEU A 468 14.82 16.86 -9.83
N ALA A 469 15.39 17.68 -8.94
CA ALA A 469 16.83 17.76 -8.76
C ALA A 469 17.41 16.43 -8.25
N ALA A 470 16.78 15.81 -7.24
CA ALA A 470 17.18 14.49 -6.75
C ALA A 470 17.12 13.42 -7.86
N ASN A 471 16.08 13.43 -8.69
CA ASN A 471 15.97 12.53 -9.85
C ASN A 471 17.04 12.75 -10.91
N ARG A 472 17.41 14.01 -11.16
CA ARG A 472 18.54 14.33 -12.04
C ARG A 472 19.87 13.89 -11.45
N ASN A 473 20.04 14.00 -10.13
CA ASN A 473 21.30 13.73 -9.45
C ASN A 473 21.49 12.27 -9.02
N LYS A 474 20.43 11.44 -8.99
CA LYS A 474 20.55 10.02 -8.64
C LYS A 474 21.44 9.24 -9.60
N GLU A 475 21.98 8.13 -9.11
CA GLU A 475 22.78 7.19 -9.89
C GLU A 475 22.07 6.82 -11.20
N LYS A 476 22.81 6.93 -12.32
CA LYS A 476 22.28 6.61 -13.64
C LYS A 476 22.47 5.14 -13.92
N LEU A 477 21.37 4.50 -14.27
CA LEU A 477 21.36 3.09 -14.64
C LEU A 477 21.47 2.97 -16.17
N MET A 478 22.28 2.03 -16.59
CA MET A 478 22.45 1.59 -17.98
C MET A 478 21.56 0.38 -18.22
N THR A 479 21.10 0.20 -19.45
CA THR A 479 20.54 -1.09 -19.88
C THR A 479 21.59 -2.20 -19.74
N PHE A 480 21.16 -3.46 -19.62
CA PHE A 480 22.11 -4.58 -19.58
C PHE A 480 23.06 -4.65 -20.78
N GLU A 481 22.61 -4.23 -21.97
CA GLU A 481 23.47 -4.17 -23.16
C GLU A 481 24.57 -3.10 -23.03
N GLU A 482 24.20 -1.89 -22.62
CA GLU A 482 25.15 -0.80 -22.37
C GLU A 482 26.12 -1.16 -21.23
N LEU A 483 25.60 -1.74 -20.15
CA LEU A 483 26.38 -2.21 -19.01
C LEU A 483 27.45 -3.22 -19.43
N GLN A 484 27.08 -4.20 -20.26
CA GLN A 484 28.01 -5.20 -20.81
C GLN A 484 29.11 -4.54 -21.65
N LYS A 485 28.75 -3.61 -22.55
CA LYS A 485 29.72 -2.87 -23.38
C LYS A 485 30.71 -2.04 -22.55
N VAL A 486 30.25 -1.45 -21.45
CA VAL A 486 31.12 -0.70 -20.53
C VAL A 486 32.03 -1.67 -19.76
N ALA A 487 31.49 -2.80 -19.29
CA ALA A 487 32.25 -3.80 -18.55
C ALA A 487 33.38 -4.44 -19.39
N GLU A 488 33.17 -4.68 -20.68
CA GLU A 488 34.19 -5.23 -21.60
C GLU A 488 35.42 -4.32 -21.77
N ARG A 489 35.24 -3.01 -21.61
CA ARG A 489 36.32 -2.01 -21.70
C ARG A 489 37.07 -1.83 -20.38
N ASP A 490 36.61 -2.47 -19.32
CA ASP A 490 37.10 -2.30 -17.96
C ASP A 490 37.97 -3.49 -17.54
N PRO A 491 39.30 -3.32 -17.39
CA PRO A 491 40.20 -4.43 -17.06
C PRO A 491 39.85 -5.15 -15.75
N VAL A 492 39.21 -4.45 -14.80
CA VAL A 492 38.81 -5.00 -13.49
C VAL A 492 37.61 -5.93 -13.61
N LEU A 493 36.78 -5.75 -14.64
CA LEU A 493 35.58 -6.54 -14.91
C LEU A 493 35.83 -7.65 -15.94
N LYS A 494 37.10 -8.01 -16.18
CA LYS A 494 37.44 -9.09 -17.10
C LYS A 494 36.70 -10.38 -16.74
N GLY A 495 35.96 -10.94 -17.70
CA GLY A 495 35.16 -12.15 -17.53
C GLY A 495 33.72 -11.92 -17.05
N PHE A 496 33.32 -10.68 -16.80
CA PHE A 496 31.92 -10.33 -16.59
C PHE A 496 31.09 -10.61 -17.85
N ASP A 497 30.02 -11.37 -17.68
CA ASP A 497 29.03 -11.66 -18.73
C ASP A 497 27.64 -11.67 -18.10
N ILE A 498 26.84 -10.66 -18.42
CA ILE A 498 25.48 -10.50 -17.88
C ILE A 498 24.58 -11.71 -18.16
N ARG A 499 24.87 -12.49 -19.20
CA ARG A 499 24.10 -13.69 -19.57
C ARG A 499 24.36 -14.88 -18.64
N LYS A 500 25.42 -14.81 -17.83
CA LYS A 500 25.78 -15.84 -16.84
C LYS A 500 25.36 -15.48 -15.43
N ILE A 501 24.67 -14.36 -15.26
CA ILE A 501 24.22 -13.88 -13.96
C ILE A 501 22.77 -14.30 -13.75
N ASP A 502 22.52 -15.01 -12.66
CA ASP A 502 21.20 -15.41 -12.21
C ASP A 502 20.89 -14.82 -10.81
N ARG A 503 19.68 -15.12 -10.30
CA ARG A 503 19.27 -14.65 -8.98
C ARG A 503 20.12 -15.23 -7.85
N GLN A 504 20.57 -16.48 -7.99
CA GLN A 504 21.39 -17.13 -6.97
C GLN A 504 22.70 -16.37 -6.78
N LEU A 505 23.39 -16.00 -7.86
CA LEU A 505 24.63 -15.25 -7.80
C LEU A 505 24.43 -13.83 -7.24
N ILE A 506 23.32 -13.17 -7.62
CA ILE A 506 23.03 -11.79 -7.17
C ILE A 506 22.72 -11.77 -5.66
N ASP A 507 21.96 -12.74 -5.16
CA ASP A 507 21.52 -12.78 -3.76
C ASP A 507 22.53 -13.48 -2.83
N GLU A 508 23.58 -14.09 -3.37
CA GLU A 508 24.62 -14.76 -2.59
C GLU A 508 25.43 -13.76 -1.74
N ASP A 509 25.53 -14.03 -0.44
CA ASP A 509 26.47 -13.35 0.46
C ASP A 509 27.30 -14.38 1.24
N SER A 510 28.62 -14.20 1.23
CA SER A 510 29.52 -15.10 1.94
C SER A 510 29.55 -14.80 3.45
N PRO A 511 29.58 -15.83 4.32
CA PRO A 511 29.72 -15.60 5.75
C PRO A 511 31.07 -14.93 6.06
N ARG A 512 31.08 -14.08 7.09
CA ARG A 512 32.28 -13.37 7.55
C ARG A 512 32.62 -13.78 8.98
N THR A 513 33.91 -13.96 9.24
CA THR A 513 34.42 -14.14 10.60
C THR A 513 34.23 -12.88 11.44
N TYR A 514 34.28 -13.01 12.77
CA TYR A 514 34.15 -11.86 13.68
C TYR A 514 35.21 -10.77 13.43
N THR A 515 36.45 -11.16 13.09
CA THR A 515 37.53 -10.22 12.77
C THR A 515 37.25 -9.48 11.47
N GLU A 516 36.75 -10.16 10.43
CA GLU A 516 36.37 -9.52 9.17
C GLU A 516 35.22 -8.54 9.36
N ARG A 517 34.20 -8.91 10.15
CA ARG A 517 33.08 -8.01 10.49
C ARG A 517 33.58 -6.75 11.18
N LEU A 518 34.52 -6.87 12.11
CA LEU A 518 35.12 -5.73 12.80
C LEU A 518 35.91 -4.84 11.82
N VAL A 519 36.73 -5.44 10.96
CA VAL A 519 37.49 -4.70 9.94
C VAL A 519 36.56 -3.96 8.98
N ASP A 520 35.51 -4.62 8.46
CA ASP A 520 34.52 -3.99 7.58
C ASP A 520 33.81 -2.83 8.26
N TYR A 521 33.47 -3.01 9.54
CA TYR A 521 32.80 -2.00 10.33
C TYR A 521 33.69 -0.77 10.54
N VAL A 522 34.95 -0.97 10.94
CA VAL A 522 35.87 0.13 11.24
C VAL A 522 36.32 0.85 9.97
N THR A 523 36.51 0.10 8.88
CA THR A 523 37.09 0.64 7.64
C THR A 523 36.06 1.01 6.57
N ASP A 524 34.78 0.69 6.76
CA ASP A 524 33.72 0.83 5.73
C ASP A 524 34.19 0.31 4.37
N ASN A 525 34.59 -0.98 4.34
CA ASN A 525 35.16 -1.67 3.17
C ASN A 525 36.51 -1.09 2.67
N GLY A 526 37.42 -0.79 3.60
CA GLY A 526 38.78 -0.33 3.29
C GLY A 526 38.85 1.10 2.76
N GLN A 527 37.92 1.98 3.15
CA GLN A 527 37.86 3.38 2.70
C GLN A 527 38.12 4.36 3.84
N ARG A 528 37.82 3.95 5.08
CA ARG A 528 37.88 4.74 6.31
C ARG A 528 39.13 4.38 7.11
N TYR A 529 39.94 5.40 7.41
CA TYR A 529 41.23 5.32 8.12
C TYR A 529 42.28 4.46 7.40
N ILE A 530 42.01 3.15 7.24
CA ILE A 530 42.81 2.20 6.46
C ILE A 530 42.24 2.17 5.05
N ARG A 531 43.09 2.46 4.06
CA ARG A 531 42.71 2.54 2.65
C ARG A 531 43.25 1.36 1.88
N THR A 532 42.38 0.63 1.20
CA THR A 532 42.74 -0.42 0.26
C THR A 532 42.08 -0.14 -1.08
N SER A 533 42.82 -0.30 -2.18
CA SER A 533 42.25 -0.21 -3.53
C SER A 533 41.19 -1.28 -3.77
N GLY A 534 41.32 -2.42 -3.08
CA GLY A 534 40.59 -3.64 -3.41
C GLY A 534 41.08 -4.24 -4.72
N ASP A 535 40.50 -5.39 -5.09
CA ASP A 535 40.75 -6.06 -6.36
C ASP A 535 39.46 -6.71 -6.90
N GLY A 536 39.38 -6.86 -8.21
CA GLY A 536 38.25 -7.46 -8.92
C GLY A 536 36.90 -6.82 -8.61
N TYR A 537 35.84 -7.60 -8.83
CA TYR A 537 34.47 -7.15 -8.66
C TYR A 537 33.58 -8.14 -7.91
N ALA A 538 32.40 -7.66 -7.54
CA ALA A 538 31.25 -8.44 -7.12
C ALA A 538 29.99 -7.95 -7.83
N VAL A 539 29.00 -8.83 -7.97
CA VAL A 539 27.67 -8.50 -8.49
C VAL A 539 26.72 -8.47 -7.30
N ILE A 540 25.87 -7.43 -7.21
CA ILE A 540 24.93 -7.26 -6.09
C ILE A 540 23.60 -6.69 -6.59
N PRO A 541 22.48 -6.86 -5.85
CA PRO A 541 21.20 -6.31 -6.26
C PRO A 541 21.19 -4.78 -6.05
N LEU A 542 20.46 -4.08 -6.93
CA LEU A 542 20.08 -2.67 -6.76
C LEU A 542 18.94 -2.55 -5.74
N MET A 543 19.14 -3.10 -4.54
CA MET A 543 18.21 -2.95 -3.43
C MET A 543 18.85 -2.04 -2.38
N GLY A 544 18.12 -0.99 -2.02
CA GLY A 544 18.60 0.02 -1.09
C GLY A 544 19.04 -0.56 0.27
N TRP A 545 18.29 -1.51 0.79
CA TRP A 545 18.37 -2.02 2.16
C TRP A 545 19.38 -3.16 2.35
N VAL A 546 19.83 -3.78 1.25
CA VAL A 546 20.70 -4.95 1.28
C VAL A 546 22.15 -4.54 1.56
N TYR A 547 22.81 -5.29 2.45
CA TYR A 547 24.24 -5.16 2.76
C TYR A 547 24.95 -6.51 2.55
N PRO A 548 25.30 -6.86 1.29
CA PRO A 548 25.92 -8.14 0.93
C PRO A 548 27.42 -8.08 1.23
N ALA A 549 27.73 -8.08 2.51
CA ALA A 549 28.99 -7.59 3.03
C ALA A 549 30.15 -8.57 2.82
N GLY A 550 29.87 -9.87 2.79
CA GLY A 550 30.85 -10.88 2.39
C GLY A 550 31.20 -10.75 0.92
N ALA A 551 30.20 -10.57 0.04
CA ALA A 551 30.40 -10.46 -1.40
C ALA A 551 31.25 -9.23 -1.78
N ILE A 552 30.98 -8.07 -1.17
CA ILE A 552 31.65 -6.80 -1.56
C ILE A 552 32.99 -6.56 -0.88
N ARG A 553 33.36 -7.36 0.14
CA ARG A 553 34.57 -7.15 0.93
C ARG A 553 35.81 -7.24 0.06
N GLY A 554 36.67 -6.23 0.16
CA GLY A 554 37.95 -6.22 -0.56
C GLY A 554 37.83 -6.01 -2.07
N LYS A 555 36.62 -5.78 -2.62
CA LYS A 555 36.42 -5.53 -4.04
C LYS A 555 36.79 -4.11 -4.44
N GLN A 556 37.25 -3.94 -5.67
CA GLN A 556 37.51 -2.63 -6.26
C GLN A 556 36.26 -2.06 -6.95
N LYS A 557 35.49 -2.91 -7.63
CA LYS A 557 34.25 -2.52 -8.34
C LYS A 557 33.06 -3.37 -7.93
N LEU A 558 31.87 -2.81 -8.06
CA LEU A 558 30.60 -3.49 -7.85
C LEU A 558 29.73 -3.30 -9.08
N VAL A 559 29.23 -4.39 -9.65
CA VAL A 559 28.18 -4.34 -10.66
C VAL A 559 26.86 -4.48 -9.92
N VAL A 560 26.05 -3.42 -9.96
CA VAL A 560 24.80 -3.34 -9.23
C VAL A 560 23.64 -3.48 -10.20
N LEU A 561 22.80 -4.48 -10.00
CA LEU A 561 21.78 -4.88 -10.97
C LEU A 561 20.37 -4.72 -10.40
N ASP A 562 19.53 -4.00 -11.14
CA ASP A 562 18.09 -4.10 -11.07
C ASP A 562 17.63 -5.13 -12.10
N TRP A 563 17.35 -6.35 -11.64
CA TRP A 563 16.88 -7.41 -12.52
C TRP A 563 15.46 -7.17 -13.04
N TYR A 564 14.65 -6.33 -12.35
CA TYR A 564 13.25 -6.12 -12.70
C TYR A 564 13.19 -5.14 -13.87
N ALA A 565 13.91 -4.03 -13.76
CA ALA A 565 14.04 -3.05 -14.82
C ALA A 565 15.05 -3.47 -15.93
N ARG A 566 15.79 -4.57 -15.72
CA ARG A 566 16.89 -5.03 -16.60
C ARG A 566 17.93 -3.93 -16.84
N LYS A 567 18.31 -3.26 -15.75
CA LYS A 567 19.25 -2.13 -15.74
C LYS A 567 20.28 -2.30 -14.63
N GLY A 568 21.41 -1.60 -14.74
CA GLY A 568 22.43 -1.65 -13.70
C GLY A 568 23.44 -0.52 -13.78
N ALA A 569 24.36 -0.50 -12.83
CA ALA A 569 25.45 0.47 -12.75
C ALA A 569 26.74 -0.20 -12.31
N ILE A 570 27.88 0.40 -12.67
CA ILE A 570 29.20 -0.01 -12.17
C ILE A 570 29.65 1.02 -11.16
N ARG A 571 29.81 0.59 -9.91
CA ARG A 571 30.35 1.43 -8.84
C ARG A 571 31.81 1.12 -8.63
N THR A 572 32.64 2.15 -8.54
CA THR A 572 34.08 2.01 -8.33
C THR A 572 34.44 2.58 -6.97
N LYS A 573 35.26 1.85 -6.20
CA LYS A 573 35.77 2.32 -4.92
C LYS A 573 36.59 3.60 -5.11
N ASP A 574 36.22 4.64 -4.36
CA ASP A 574 36.86 5.95 -4.36
C ASP A 574 37.00 6.47 -2.92
N ALA A 575 38.19 6.29 -2.35
CA ALA A 575 38.50 6.71 -0.99
C ALA A 575 38.62 8.25 -0.82
N GLU A 576 38.70 9.01 -1.92
CA GLU A 576 38.71 10.47 -1.89
C GLU A 576 37.29 11.01 -1.86
N ARG A 577 36.41 10.52 -2.74
CA ARG A 577 34.97 10.85 -2.72
C ARG A 577 34.32 10.40 -1.42
N TYR A 578 34.65 9.22 -0.91
CA TYR A 578 34.25 8.78 0.44
C TYR A 578 34.61 9.84 1.50
N ARG A 579 35.86 10.34 1.49
CA ARG A 579 36.33 11.33 2.47
C ARG A 579 35.62 12.67 2.32
N ALA A 580 35.38 13.12 1.08
CA ALA A 580 34.64 14.33 0.80
C ALA A 580 33.21 14.27 1.36
N ILE A 581 32.49 13.17 1.10
CA ILE A 581 31.14 12.92 1.61
C ILE A 581 31.14 12.86 3.14
N ARG A 582 32.11 12.16 3.75
CA ARG A 582 32.25 12.12 5.22
C ARG A 582 32.52 13.50 5.81
N LYS A 583 33.32 14.34 5.15
CA LYS A 583 33.58 15.73 5.58
C LYS A 583 32.31 16.57 5.50
N ARG A 584 31.52 16.42 4.43
CA ARG A 584 30.19 17.05 4.25
C ARG A 584 29.25 16.65 5.38
N TYR A 585 29.05 15.35 5.58
CA TYR A 585 28.25 14.80 6.70
C TYR A 585 28.66 15.35 8.07
N LEU A 586 29.97 15.38 8.39
CA LEU A 586 30.44 15.89 9.69
C LEU A 586 30.21 17.40 9.84
N ARG A 587 30.27 18.18 8.75
CA ARG A 587 29.89 19.60 8.76
C ARG A 587 28.40 19.74 9.07
N ASP A 588 27.55 18.98 8.39
CA ASP A 588 26.09 19.09 8.51
C ASP A 588 25.63 18.64 9.91
N MET A 589 26.23 17.56 10.45
CA MET A 589 25.97 17.12 11.83
C MET A 589 26.41 18.15 12.88
N ARG A 590 27.51 18.88 12.66
CA ARG A 590 27.89 19.98 13.56
C ARG A 590 26.88 21.11 13.50
N TYR A 591 26.42 21.48 12.31
CA TYR A 591 25.38 22.48 12.15
C TYR A 591 24.08 22.04 12.83
N TYR A 592 23.61 20.81 12.58
CA TYR A 592 22.43 20.24 13.21
C TYR A 592 22.52 20.30 14.73
N ARG A 593 23.61 19.80 15.33
CA ARG A 593 23.78 19.82 16.80
C ARG A 593 23.74 21.23 17.38
N ALA A 594 24.25 22.22 16.66
CA ALA A 594 24.23 23.61 17.10
C ALA A 594 22.87 24.30 16.92
N HIS A 595 22.00 23.82 16.02
CA HIS A 595 20.76 24.51 15.63
C HIS A 595 19.48 23.67 15.78
N ALA A 596 19.54 22.43 16.29
CA ALA A 596 18.39 21.54 16.37
C ALA A 596 17.23 22.13 17.19
N ALA A 597 17.53 22.80 18.32
CA ALA A 597 16.51 23.45 19.13
C ALA A 597 15.77 24.55 18.34
N ARG A 598 16.53 25.43 17.66
CA ARG A 598 15.99 26.48 16.78
C ARG A 598 15.15 25.89 15.65
N LEU A 599 15.65 24.87 14.96
CA LEU A 599 14.92 24.22 13.87
C LEU A 599 13.60 23.64 14.37
N ARG A 600 13.59 22.99 15.54
CA ARG A 600 12.37 22.43 16.14
C ARG A 600 11.35 23.52 16.45
N GLU A 601 11.79 24.63 17.03
CA GLU A 601 10.92 25.78 17.29
C GLU A 601 10.36 26.37 15.99
N GLU A 602 11.21 26.58 14.98
CA GLU A 602 10.79 27.12 13.67
C GLU A 602 9.76 26.21 12.99
N TYR A 603 10.03 24.90 12.87
CA TYR A 603 9.09 23.96 12.25
C TYR A 603 7.79 23.83 13.04
N ALA A 604 7.85 23.70 14.37
CA ALA A 604 6.66 23.62 15.21
C ALA A 604 5.79 24.88 15.08
N ALA A 605 6.41 26.07 15.02
CA ALA A 605 5.70 27.33 14.81
C ALA A 605 5.05 27.44 13.41
N ALA A 606 5.57 26.74 12.41
CA ALA A 606 5.02 26.71 11.06
C ALA A 606 3.85 25.71 10.91
N ARG A 607 3.65 24.80 11.87
CA ARG A 607 2.64 23.72 11.80
C ARG A 607 1.28 24.22 11.35
N ASP A 608 0.69 25.16 12.08
CA ASP A 608 -0.70 25.57 11.86
C ASP A 608 -0.89 26.19 10.47
N LYS A 609 0.12 26.90 9.96
CA LYS A 609 0.14 27.39 8.58
C LYS A 609 0.23 26.24 7.60
N LEU A 610 1.22 25.37 7.74
CA LEU A 610 1.52 24.27 6.81
C LEU A 610 0.39 23.25 6.67
N THR A 611 -0.46 23.11 7.68
CA THR A 611 -1.62 22.21 7.69
C THR A 611 -2.95 22.94 7.42
N SER A 612 -2.93 24.25 7.14
CA SER A 612 -4.17 25.02 6.92
C SER A 612 -4.72 24.87 5.51
N ILE A 613 -6.05 24.95 5.37
CA ILE A 613 -6.73 25.02 4.07
C ILE A 613 -6.28 26.26 3.28
N GLU A 614 -6.14 27.41 3.93
CA GLU A 614 -5.71 28.67 3.29
C GLU A 614 -4.33 28.54 2.63
N PHE A 615 -3.35 28.00 3.35
CA PHE A 615 -2.02 27.74 2.80
C PHE A 615 -2.08 26.82 1.59
N TRP A 616 -2.83 25.71 1.68
CA TRP A 616 -2.90 24.73 0.61
C TRP A 616 -3.65 25.25 -0.61
N LYS A 617 -4.69 26.05 -0.46
CA LYS A 617 -5.38 26.68 -1.60
C LYS A 617 -4.46 27.63 -2.37
N ASP A 618 -3.65 28.43 -1.67
CA ASP A 618 -2.62 29.26 -2.31
C ASP A 618 -1.52 28.38 -2.96
N TYR A 619 -1.05 27.35 -2.26
CA TYR A 619 -0.01 26.46 -2.73
C TYR A 619 -0.42 25.69 -4.01
N LEU A 620 -1.71 25.34 -4.14
CA LEU A 620 -2.28 24.52 -5.22
C LEU A 620 -2.99 25.32 -6.33
N ASP A 621 -2.97 26.66 -6.28
CA ASP A 621 -3.71 27.51 -7.24
C ASP A 621 -5.22 27.21 -7.26
N MET A 622 -5.86 27.08 -6.08
CA MET A 622 -7.29 26.79 -5.94
C MET A 622 -8.17 28.03 -5.66
N ASN A 623 -7.59 29.24 -5.75
CA ASN A 623 -8.27 30.50 -5.46
C ASN A 623 -9.03 31.08 -6.66
#